data_AF-A0A7W5V5I3-F1
#
_entry.id   AF-A0A7W5V5I3-F1
#
_cell.length_a   1.000
_cell.length_b   1.000
_cell.length_c   1.000
_cell.angle_alpha   90.00
_cell.angle_beta   90.00
_cell.angle_gamma   90.00
#
_symmetry.space_group_name_H-M   'P 1'
#
loop_
_entity.id
_entity.type
_entity.pdbx_description
1 polymer ?
#
loop_
_entity_poly.entity_id
_entity_poly.type
_entity_poly.pdbx_seq_one_letter_code
_entity_poly.pdbx_strand_id
1 'polypeptide(L)'
;MDLARHPLLHLEERLVGVAFDHDFALTHVVKYQCELQHPCGVAVYLDRQRTPLNVIAVMVHPQTDLAPLLAVPGLLVSSGIRHGSNMRRFPKRSHTGAKPITYGYSVECADLGAFGRLLDRLVRIGAPGR
;
A
#
# COMPACT_ATOMS: atom_id res chain seq x y z
N MET A 1 -5.28 -3.24 17.35
CA MET A 1 -5.66 -2.43 16.17
C MET A 1 -6.86 -1.58 16.57
N ASP A 2 -6.76 -0.25 16.50
CA ASP A 2 -7.81 0.64 17.01
C ASP A 2 -8.80 1.05 15.90
N LEU A 3 -9.67 0.10 15.53
CA LEU A 3 -10.77 0.34 14.59
C LEU A 3 -11.86 1.25 15.16
N ALA A 4 -11.95 1.39 16.50
CA ALA A 4 -12.92 2.26 17.14
C ALA A 4 -12.61 3.74 16.87
N ARG A 5 -11.32 4.11 16.88
CA ARG A 5 -10.87 5.46 16.56
C ARG A 5 -10.83 5.75 15.06
N HIS A 6 -10.62 4.72 14.25
CA HIS A 6 -10.42 4.83 12.82
C HIS A 6 -11.21 3.75 12.07
N PRO A 7 -12.55 3.87 12.02
CA PRO A 7 -13.39 2.89 11.33
C PRO A 7 -13.04 2.87 9.84
N LEU A 8 -13.19 1.70 9.22
CA LEU A 8 -13.00 1.54 7.79
C LEU A 8 -14.21 2.12 7.04
N LEU A 9 -13.95 2.76 5.90
CA LEU A 9 -14.99 3.11 4.94
C LEU A 9 -15.40 1.87 4.14
N HIS A 10 -16.59 1.88 3.55
CA HIS A 10 -17.10 0.73 2.80
C HIS A 10 -16.15 0.23 1.70
N LEU A 11 -15.50 1.14 0.97
CA LEU A 11 -14.50 0.75 -0.03
C LEU A 11 -13.23 0.17 0.62
N GLU A 12 -12.82 0.67 1.78
CA GLU A 12 -11.67 0.12 2.53
C GLU A 12 -11.97 -1.28 3.05
N GLU A 13 -13.19 -1.54 3.53
CA GLU A 13 -13.63 -2.88 3.95
C GLU A 13 -13.56 -3.88 2.79
N ARG A 14 -14.02 -3.47 1.61
CA ARG A 14 -13.94 -4.30 0.39
C ARG A 14 -12.50 -4.57 -0.03
N LEU A 15 -11.64 -3.55 0.02
CA LEU A 15 -10.21 -3.70 -0.27
C LEU A 15 -9.52 -4.63 0.73
N VAL A 16 -9.85 -4.52 2.02
CA VAL A 16 -9.34 -5.43 3.05
C VAL A 16 -9.83 -6.86 2.81
N GLY A 17 -11.08 -7.05 2.39
CA GLY A 17 -11.60 -8.35 1.98
C GLY A 17 -10.78 -8.96 0.84
N VAL A 18 -10.53 -8.19 -0.23
CA VAL A 18 -9.63 -8.66 -1.32
C VAL A 18 -8.24 -8.95 -0.77
N ALA A 19 -7.70 -8.12 0.13
CA ALA A 19 -6.38 -8.38 0.71
C ALA A 19 -6.33 -9.73 1.47
N PHE A 20 -7.40 -10.07 2.19
CA PHE A 20 -7.53 -11.35 2.91
C PHE A 20 -7.56 -12.54 1.96
N ASP A 21 -8.25 -12.43 0.83
CA ASP A 21 -8.28 -13.47 -0.21
C ASP A 21 -6.89 -13.74 -0.84
N HIS A 22 -5.96 -12.80 -0.68
CA HIS A 22 -4.56 -12.88 -1.13
C HIS A 22 -3.56 -13.06 0.04
N ASP A 23 -4.00 -13.58 1.18
CA ASP A 23 -3.19 -13.87 2.38
C ASP A 23 -2.53 -12.63 3.04
N PHE A 24 -2.97 -11.42 2.73
CA PHE A 24 -2.55 -10.24 3.49
C PHE A 24 -3.40 -10.11 4.76
N ALA A 25 -2.78 -9.73 5.87
CA ALA A 25 -3.47 -9.35 7.10
C ALA A 25 -3.46 -7.83 7.28
N LEU A 26 -4.56 -7.29 7.82
CA LEU A 26 -4.64 -5.89 8.22
C LEU A 26 -4.02 -5.73 9.61
N THR A 27 -2.83 -5.13 9.66
CA THR A 27 -2.02 -5.09 10.90
C THR A 27 -2.14 -3.77 11.64
N HIS A 28 -2.49 -2.68 10.94
CA HIS A 28 -2.56 -1.35 11.54
C HIS A 28 -3.43 -0.40 10.73
N VAL A 29 -4.19 0.45 11.42
CA VAL A 29 -5.02 1.48 10.80
C VAL A 29 -4.80 2.78 11.53
N VAL A 30 -4.54 3.83 10.76
CA VAL A 30 -4.43 5.21 11.22
C VAL A 30 -5.27 6.11 10.31
N LYS A 31 -5.38 7.38 10.68
CA LYS A 31 -6.16 8.39 9.95
C LYS A 31 -5.97 8.36 8.42
N TYR A 32 -4.75 8.16 7.94
CA TYR A 32 -4.42 8.28 6.51
C TYR A 32 -4.01 6.96 5.85
N GLN A 33 -3.83 5.87 6.61
CA GLN A 33 -3.23 4.64 6.09
C GLN A 33 -3.84 3.39 6.73
N CYS A 34 -4.05 2.35 5.91
CA CYS A 34 -4.23 0.97 6.37
C CYS A 34 -3.00 0.16 5.98
N GLU A 35 -2.31 -0.44 6.95
CA GLU A 35 -1.16 -1.32 6.74
C GLU A 35 -1.64 -2.76 6.52
N LEU A 36 -1.29 -3.31 5.35
CA LEU A 36 -1.54 -4.70 4.99
C LEU A 36 -0.20 -5.42 4.89
N GLN A 37 -0.12 -6.63 5.45
CA GLN A 37 1.12 -7.41 5.49
C GLN A 37 0.86 -8.86 5.08
N HIS A 38 1.66 -9.37 4.15
CA HIS A 38 1.68 -10.78 3.76
C HIS A 38 2.73 -11.57 4.57
N PRO A 39 2.50 -12.86 4.88
CA PRO A 39 3.45 -13.71 5.60
C PRO A 39 4.86 -13.79 4.98
N CYS A 40 4.98 -13.61 3.67
CA CYS A 40 6.28 -13.60 2.98
C CYS A 40 7.12 -12.32 3.23
N GLY A 41 6.58 -11.34 3.96
CA GLY A 41 7.27 -10.10 4.33
C GLY A 41 6.90 -8.89 3.48
N VAL A 42 6.09 -9.05 2.43
CA VAL A 42 5.57 -7.93 1.64
C VAL A 42 4.61 -7.12 2.50
N ALA A 43 4.77 -5.80 2.49
CA ALA A 43 3.87 -4.86 3.14
C ALA A 43 3.44 -3.77 2.15
N VAL A 44 2.18 -3.39 2.21
CA VAL A 44 1.60 -2.28 1.43
C VAL A 44 0.75 -1.39 2.33
N TYR A 45 0.53 -0.15 1.91
CA TYR A 45 -0.36 0.77 2.62
C TYR A 45 -1.44 1.31 1.71
N LEU A 46 -2.71 1.14 2.08
CA LEU A 46 -3.81 1.83 1.40
C LEU A 46 -3.79 3.31 1.81
N ASP A 47 -3.82 4.22 0.83
CA ASP A 47 -3.93 5.67 1.08
C ASP A 47 -5.40 6.06 1.29
N ARG A 48 -5.76 6.22 2.56
CA ARG A 48 -7.13 6.56 3.00
C ARG A 48 -7.55 7.98 2.65
N GLN A 49 -6.61 8.85 2.30
CA GLN A 49 -6.95 10.21 1.88
C GLN A 49 -7.54 10.22 0.47
N ARG A 50 -7.22 9.19 -0.34
CA ARG A 50 -7.71 9.00 -1.70
C ARG A 50 -9.01 8.22 -1.76
N THR A 51 -9.29 7.37 -0.77
CA THR A 51 -10.46 6.49 -0.77
C THR A 51 -11.82 7.22 -0.80
N PRO A 52 -12.05 8.34 -0.09
CA PRO A 52 -13.28 9.13 -0.21
C PRO A 52 -13.54 9.68 -1.62
N LEU A 53 -12.50 9.78 -2.46
CA LEU A 53 -12.61 10.18 -3.86
C LEU A 53 -12.81 8.98 -4.80
N ASN A 54 -13.11 7.80 -4.25
CA ASN A 54 -13.20 6.51 -4.96
C ASN A 54 -11.91 6.13 -5.70
N VAL A 55 -10.75 6.61 -5.22
CA VAL A 55 -9.46 6.19 -5.79
C VAL A 55 -8.79 5.19 -4.87
N ILE A 56 -8.42 4.05 -5.45
CA ILE A 56 -7.63 3.01 -4.80
C ILE A 56 -6.15 3.34 -5.04
N ALA A 57 -5.53 4.03 -4.10
CA ALA A 57 -4.09 4.30 -4.14
C ALA A 57 -3.37 3.44 -3.09
N VAL A 58 -2.32 2.76 -3.53
CA VAL A 58 -1.54 1.82 -2.72
C VAL A 58 -0.09 2.25 -2.71
N MET A 59 0.44 2.44 -1.52
CA MET A 59 1.86 2.68 -1.31
C MET A 59 2.61 1.35 -1.29
N VAL A 60 3.59 1.22 -2.18
CA VAL A 60 4.50 0.08 -2.29
C VAL A 60 5.90 0.45 -1.88
N HIS A 61 6.66 -0.55 -1.43
CA HIS A 61 7.99 -0.34 -0.87
C HIS A 61 8.94 0.28 -1.92
N PRO A 62 9.80 1.25 -1.56
CA PRO A 62 10.64 1.97 -2.53
C PRO A 62 11.76 1.14 -3.16
N GLN A 63 12.02 -0.07 -2.66
CA GLN A 63 12.97 -1.02 -3.24
C GLN A 63 12.28 -2.13 -4.06
N THR A 64 10.96 -2.08 -4.20
CA THR A 64 10.23 -3.00 -5.08
C THR A 64 10.59 -2.69 -6.53
N ASP A 65 10.94 -3.72 -7.30
CA ASP A 65 11.04 -3.60 -8.75
C ASP A 65 9.66 -3.28 -9.35
N LEU A 66 9.51 -2.09 -9.91
CA LEU A 66 8.24 -1.61 -10.46
C LEU A 66 8.02 -2.05 -11.91
N ALA A 67 9.07 -2.44 -12.64
CA ALA A 67 8.93 -2.82 -14.05
C ALA A 67 7.88 -3.93 -14.28
N PRO A 68 7.80 -4.98 -13.43
CA PRO A 68 6.78 -6.01 -13.54
C PRO A 68 5.34 -5.53 -13.27
N LEU A 69 5.16 -4.36 -12.65
CA LEU A 69 3.85 -3.76 -12.34
C LEU A 69 3.30 -2.95 -13.52
N LEU A 70 4.17 -2.38 -14.36
CA LEU A 70 3.77 -1.59 -15.53
C LEU A 70 2.97 -2.41 -16.56
N ALA A 71 3.18 -3.72 -16.59
CA ALA A 71 2.48 -4.64 -17.49
C ALA A 71 1.15 -5.15 -16.94
N VAL A 72 0.76 -4.79 -15.71
CA VAL A 72 -0.46 -5.31 -15.08
C VAL A 72 -1.66 -4.45 -15.48
N PRO A 73 -2.71 -5.02 -16.11
CA PRO A 73 -3.89 -4.26 -16.51
C PRO A 73 -4.59 -3.58 -15.33
N GLY A 74 -4.91 -2.30 -15.51
CA GLY A 74 -5.62 -1.49 -14.51
C GLY A 74 -4.73 -0.90 -13.41
N LEU A 75 -3.39 -1.00 -13.53
CA LEU A 75 -2.45 -0.30 -12.65
C LEU A 75 -1.90 0.96 -13.32
N LEU A 76 -1.87 2.05 -12.54
CA LEU A 76 -1.12 3.26 -12.88
C LEU A 76 0.01 3.41 -11.87
N VAL A 77 1.23 3.10 -12.31
CA VAL A 77 2.42 3.19 -11.47
C VAL A 77 3.00 4.59 -11.60
N SER A 78 3.00 5.35 -10.51
CA SER A 78 3.67 6.66 -10.46
C SER A 78 5.16 6.49 -10.19
N SER A 79 6.00 7.18 -10.96
CA SER A 79 7.44 7.29 -10.68
C SER A 79 7.75 8.24 -9.51
N GLY A 80 6.74 9.00 -9.05
CA GLY A 80 6.88 9.95 -7.96
C GLY A 80 6.93 9.28 -6.59
N ILE A 81 8.00 9.53 -5.84
CA ILE A 81 8.10 9.11 -4.45
C ILE A 81 7.13 9.93 -3.59
N ARG A 82 6.30 9.25 -2.79
CA ARG A 82 5.38 9.86 -1.82
C ARG A 82 5.88 9.58 -0.40
N HIS A 83 5.64 10.54 0.49
CA HIS A 83 6.07 10.47 1.89
C HIS A 83 4.85 10.30 2.80
N GLY A 84 5.02 9.59 3.91
CA GLY A 84 3.93 9.40 4.88
C GLY A 84 4.43 8.73 6.15
N SER A 85 4.33 9.43 7.28
CA SER A 85 5.03 9.15 8.54
C SER A 85 4.66 7.83 9.25
N ASN A 86 3.57 7.17 8.85
CA ASN A 86 3.08 5.94 9.49
C ASN A 86 3.30 4.67 8.65
N MET A 87 4.12 4.75 7.58
CA MET A 87 4.53 3.59 6.80
C MET A 87 5.69 2.83 7.49
N ARG A 88 5.43 2.30 8.68
CA ARG A 88 6.45 1.78 9.63
C ARG A 88 7.39 0.71 9.07
N ARG A 89 6.98 0.01 8.02
CA ARG A 89 7.76 -1.05 7.35
C ARG A 89 8.61 -0.54 6.19
N PHE A 90 8.45 0.73 5.79
CA PHE A 90 9.23 1.32 4.70
C PHE A 90 10.47 2.04 5.26
N PRO A 91 11.55 2.18 4.48
CA PRO A 91 12.72 2.91 4.90
C PRO A 91 12.39 4.38 5.08
N LYS A 92 13.18 5.04 5.93
CA LYS A 92 13.15 6.48 6.12
C LYS A 92 14.30 7.12 5.37
N ARG A 93 14.07 8.29 4.79
CA ARG A 93 15.14 9.14 4.25
C ARG A 93 14.99 10.56 4.77
N SER A 94 16.10 11.27 4.84
CA SER A 94 16.07 12.73 5.03
C SER A 94 15.36 13.36 3.83
N HIS A 95 14.41 14.24 4.11
CA HIS A 95 13.73 15.05 3.11
C HIS A 95 14.00 16.53 3.44
N THR A 96 13.07 17.43 3.15
CA THR A 96 13.17 18.88 3.42
C THR A 96 13.21 19.26 4.91
N GLY A 97 13.05 18.30 5.83
CA GLY A 97 13.03 18.53 7.27
C GLY A 97 14.12 17.77 8.03
N ALA A 98 14.35 18.16 9.28
CA ALA A 98 15.40 17.60 10.14
C ALA A 98 15.18 16.13 10.54
N LYS A 99 13.95 15.61 10.45
CA LYS A 99 13.63 14.23 10.82
C LYS A 99 13.41 13.38 9.55
N PRO A 100 14.06 12.20 9.45
CA PRO A 100 13.80 11.27 8.37
C PRO A 100 12.32 10.86 8.32
N ILE A 101 11.76 10.79 7.12
CA ILE A 101 10.37 10.41 6.86
C ILE A 101 10.32 9.17 5.95
N THR A 102 9.37 8.29 6.22
CA THR A 102 9.10 7.09 5.43
C THR A 102 8.57 7.45 4.05
N TYR A 103 8.99 6.70 3.05
CA TYR A 103 8.68 6.98 1.64
C TYR A 103 8.43 5.70 0.85
N GLY A 104 7.71 5.81 -0.26
CA GLY A 104 7.40 4.70 -1.16
C GLY A 104 6.88 5.20 -2.51
N TYR A 105 6.50 4.26 -3.37
CA TYR A 105 5.84 4.56 -4.64
C TYR A 105 4.34 4.42 -4.51
N SER A 106 3.58 5.28 -5.19
CA SER A 106 2.13 5.16 -5.26
C SER A 106 1.73 4.43 -6.53
N VAL A 107 0.94 3.38 -6.37
CA VAL A 107 0.29 2.65 -7.47
C VAL A 107 -1.21 2.86 -7.33
N GLU A 108 -1.83 3.44 -8.35
CA GLU A 108 -3.29 3.57 -8.41
C GLU A 108 -3.88 2.35 -9.11
N CYS A 109 -4.97 1.82 -8.56
CA CYS A 109 -5.70 0.68 -9.10
C CYS A 109 -7.05 1.17 -9.65
N ALA A 110 -7.41 0.75 -10.87
CA ALA A 110 -8.66 1.14 -11.50
C ALA A 110 -9.89 0.56 -10.78
N ASP A 111 -9.75 -0.62 -10.18
CA ASP A 111 -10.82 -1.36 -9.50
C ASP A 111 -10.26 -2.36 -8.49
N LEU A 112 -11.16 -3.09 -7.81
CA LEU A 112 -10.80 -4.13 -6.84
C LEU A 112 -10.02 -5.30 -7.46
N GLY A 113 -10.28 -5.63 -8.73
CA GLY A 113 -9.57 -6.69 -9.44
C GLY A 113 -8.14 -6.28 -9.77
N ALA A 114 -7.92 -5.02 -10.15
CA ALA A 114 -6.59 -4.45 -10.33
C ALA A 114 -5.80 -4.45 -9.01
N PHE A 115 -6.48 -4.13 -7.90
CA PHE A 115 -5.89 -4.24 -6.56
C PHE A 115 -5.45 -5.68 -6.21
N GLY A 116 -6.30 -6.69 -6.44
CA GLY A 116 -5.91 -8.10 -6.25
C GLY A 116 -4.71 -8.51 -7.11
N ARG A 117 -4.70 -8.13 -8.40
CA ARG A 117 -3.56 -8.38 -9.31
C ARG A 117 -2.27 -7.71 -8.83
N LEU A 118 -2.35 -6.52 -8.23
CA LEU A 118 -1.20 -5.86 -7.62
C LEU A 118 -0.65 -6.71 -6.46
N LEU A 119 -1.51 -7.16 -5.55
CA LEU A 119 -1.08 -7.98 -4.40
C LEU A 119 -0.38 -9.26 -4.84
N ASP A 120 -0.97 -10.01 -5.78
CA ASP A 120 -0.37 -11.21 -6.37
C ASP A 120 1.01 -10.92 -6.96
N ARG A 121 1.11 -9.82 -7.71
CA ARG A 121 2.36 -9.47 -8.38
C ARG A 121 3.44 -9.12 -7.36
N LEU A 122 3.10 -8.38 -6.31
CA LEU A 122 4.02 -8.04 -5.23
C LEU A 122 4.50 -9.27 -4.46
N VAL A 123 3.62 -10.22 -4.17
CA VAL A 123 4.02 -11.48 -3.51
C VAL A 123 4.99 -12.29 -4.38
N ARG A 124 4.78 -12.34 -5.70
CA ARG A 124 5.69 -13.01 -6.64
C ARG A 124 7.04 -12.31 -6.78
N ILE A 125 7.07 -10.98 -6.71
CA ILE A 125 8.32 -10.21 -6.68
C ILE A 125 9.06 -10.47 -5.36
N GLY A 126 8.31 -10.61 -4.26
CA GLY A 126 8.84 -10.86 -2.93
C GLY A 126 9.12 -9.58 -2.14
N ALA A 127 9.44 -9.76 -0.87
CA ALA A 127 9.85 -8.66 -0.01
C ALA A 127 11.23 -8.14 -0.45
N PRO A 128 11.42 -6.81 -0.57
CA PRO A 128 12.73 -6.25 -0.88
C PRO A 128 13.71 -6.49 0.27
N GLY A 129 14.84 -7.15 -0.02
CA GLY A 129 16.00 -7.31 0.86
C GLY A 129 15.72 -8.04 2.18
N ARG A 130 16.00 -9.35 2.23
CA ARG A 130 16.42 -10.00 3.47
C ARG A 130 17.91 -9.77 3.70
#